data_AF-A0A969Z890-F1
#
_entry.id   AF-A0A969Z890-F1
#
_cell.length_a   1.000
_cell.length_b   1.000
_cell.length_c   1.000
_cell.angle_alpha   90.00
_cell.angle_beta   90.00
_cell.angle_gamma   90.00
#
_symmetry.space_group_name_H-M   'P 1'
#
loop_
_entity.id
_entity.type
_entity.pdbx_description
1 polymer ?
#
loop_
_entity_poly.entity_id
_entity_poly.type
_entity_poly.pdbx_seq_one_letter_code
_entity_poly.pdbx_strand_id
1 'polypeptide(L)' 'MAIKIKCPSCESEGSISLLNQEFSGPYRCWKCRSLYTINIHEGAVVSIEPLSEEALEKLKELEELKKKFRRQ' A
#
# COMPACT_ATOMS: atom_id res chain seq x y z
N MET A 1 19.51 -8.12 5.72
CA MET A 1 19.03 -9.26 4.91
C MET A 1 18.22 -8.73 3.74
N ALA A 2 18.26 -9.39 2.57
CA ALA A 2 17.45 -8.99 1.42
C ALA A 2 16.13 -9.75 1.43
N ILE A 3 15.02 -9.04 1.62
CA ILE A 3 13.66 -9.59 1.63
C ILE A 3 13.05 -9.34 0.27
N LYS A 4 12.50 -10.40 -0.33
CA LYS A 4 11.82 -10.34 -1.63
C LYS A 4 10.37 -9.89 -1.43
N ILE A 5 9.98 -8.84 -2.13
CA ILE A 5 8.63 -8.29 -2.12
C ILE A 5 8.09 -8.36 -3.54
N LYS A 6 7.01 -9.12 -3.76
CA LYS A 6 6.33 -9.16 -5.06
C LYS A 6 5.26 -8.08 -5.10
N CYS A 7 5.32 -7.19 -6.10
CA CYS A 7 4.29 -6.17 -6.27
C CYS A 7 3.01 -6.79 -6.87
N PRO A 8 1.82 -6.58 -6.28
CA PRO A 8 0.58 -7.15 -6.79
C PRO A 8 0.07 -6.46 -8.07
N SER A 9 0.48 -5.22 -8.36
CA SER A 9 0.01 -4.48 -9.55
C SER A 9 0.80 -4.78 -10.82
N CYS A 10 2.11 -4.97 -10.72
CA CYS A 10 2.98 -5.18 -11.88
C CYS A 10 3.76 -6.50 -11.84
N GLU A 11 3.44 -7.34 -10.85
CA GLU A 11 4.03 -8.67 -10.59
C GLU A 11 5.55 -8.71 -10.46
N SER A 12 6.16 -7.53 -10.33
CA SER A 12 7.60 -7.40 -10.32
C SER A 12 8.16 -7.71 -8.95
N GLU A 13 9.21 -8.52 -8.92
CA GLU A 13 9.94 -8.84 -7.70
C GLU A 13 10.90 -7.69 -7.38
N GLY A 14 10.70 -7.07 -6.21
CA GLY A 14 11.65 -6.15 -5.60
C GLY A 14 12.40 -6.84 -4.47
N SER A 15 13.60 -6.37 -4.16
CA SER A 15 14.35 -6.81 -2.99
C SER A 15 14.63 -5.60 -2.11
N ILE A 16 14.23 -5.64 -0.85
CA ILE A 16 14.58 -4.59 0.13
C ILE A 16 15.58 -5.13 1.13
N SER A 17 16.62 -4.35 1.39
CA SER A 17 17.60 -4.66 2.44
C SER A 17 17.14 -4.04 3.74
N LEU A 18 16.61 -4.86 4.65
CA LEU A 18 16.21 -4.41 5.98
C LEU A 18 17.24 -4.85 7.02
N LEU A 19 17.46 -3.96 8.00
CA LEU A 19 18.33 -4.18 9.15
C LEU A 19 17.63 -5.07 10.18
N ASN A 20 16.32 -4.87 10.39
CA ASN A 20 15.50 -5.67 11.29
C ASN A 20 14.67 -6.68 10.49
N GLN A 21 14.35 -7.83 11.12
CA GLN A 21 13.47 -8.85 10.55
C GLN A 21 11.99 -8.47 10.63
N GLU A 22 11.70 -7.32 11.27
CA GLU A 22 10.38 -6.75 11.43
C GLU A 22 10.37 -5.35 10.80
N PHE A 23 9.42 -5.13 9.89
CA PHE A 23 9.25 -3.83 9.23
C PHE A 23 7.80 -3.64 8.83
N SER A 24 7.21 -2.55 9.29
CA SER A 24 5.86 -2.16 8.93
C SER A 24 5.90 -0.72 8.42
N GLY A 25 5.48 -0.51 7.17
CA GLY A 25 5.57 0.80 6.57
C GLY A 25 5.20 0.87 5.10
N PRO A 26 5.20 2.11 4.55
CA PRO A 26 4.91 2.32 3.15
C PRO A 26 6.06 1.81 2.27
N TYR A 27 5.73 0.91 1.37
CA TYR A 27 6.58 0.39 0.33
C TYR A 27 6.15 0.95 -1.01
N ARG A 28 7.09 1.55 -1.73
CA ARG A 28 6.88 2.01 -3.09
C ARG A 28 7.47 0.99 -4.06
N CYS A 29 6.66 0.51 -4.99
CA CYS A 29 7.17 -0.35 -6.05
C CYS A 29 8.15 0.43 -6.94
N TRP A 30 9.32 -0.13 -7.22
CA TRP A 30 10.33 0.50 -8.07
C TRP A 30 9.91 0.60 -9.55
N LYS A 31 9.05 -0.32 -10.02
CA LYS A 31 8.64 -0.40 -11.43
C LYS A 31 7.37 0.40 -11.72
N CYS A 32 6.25 0.09 -11.07
CA CYS A 32 4.98 0.80 -11.30
C CYS A 32 4.83 2.07 -10.45
N ARG A 33 5.73 2.31 -9.48
CA ARG A 33 5.69 3.45 -8.55
C ARG A 33 4.46 3.51 -7.64
N SER A 34 3.60 2.49 -7.66
CA SER A 34 2.46 2.34 -6.76
C SER A 34 2.91 2.21 -5.31
N LEU A 35 2.12 2.80 -4.42
CA LEU A 35 2.33 2.77 -2.98
C LEU A 35 1.53 1.62 -2.37
N TYR A 36 2.18 0.92 -1.45
CA TYR A 36 1.62 -0.18 -0.68
C TYR A 36 2.02 0.01 0.77
N THR A 37 1.22 -0.48 1.69
CA THR A 37 1.66 -0.70 3.06
C THR A 37 2.02 -2.16 3.21
N ILE A 38 3.28 -2.45 3.55
CA ILE A 38 3.73 -3.82 3.79
C ILE A 38 4.00 -4.04 5.27
N ASN A 39 3.69 -5.24 5.74
CA ASN A 39 4.11 -5.74 7.04
C ASN A 39 5.03 -6.93 6.82
N ILE A 40 6.21 -6.85 7.41
CA ILE A 40 7.26 -7.86 7.38
C ILE A 40 7.47 -8.32 8.81
N HIS A 41 7.46 -9.63 9.01
CA HIS A 41 7.71 -10.29 10.28
C HIS A 41 8.62 -11.49 10.03
N GLU A 42 9.62 -11.69 10.88
CA GLU A 42 10.60 -12.78 10.76
C GLU A 42 11.27 -12.87 9.37
N GLY A 43 11.44 -11.73 8.69
CA GLY A 43 12.09 -11.67 7.39
C GLY A 43 11.20 -12.05 6.19
N ALA A 44 9.89 -12.25 6.40
CA ALA A 44 8.91 -12.53 5.35
C ALA A 44 7.83 -11.45 5.30
N VAL A 45 7.36 -11.11 4.09
CA VAL A 45 6.21 -10.22 3.91
C VAL A 45 4.95 -10.96 4.33
N VAL A 46 4.36 -10.53 5.44
CA VAL A 46 3.13 -11.10 6.00
C VAL A 46 1.90 -10.52 5.32
N SER A 47 1.93 -9.20 5.06
CA SER A 47 0.81 -8.49 4.41
C SER A 47 1.33 -7.44 3.44
N ILE A 48 0.64 -7.30 2.30
CA ILE A 48 0.85 -6.22 1.33
C ILE A 48 -0.51 -5.65 0.96
N GLU A 49 -0.78 -4.43 1.41
CA GLU A 49 -2.03 -3.75 1.12
C GLU A 49 -1.79 -2.60 0.16
N PRO A 50 -2.54 -2.51 -0.96
CA PRO A 50 -2.47 -1.36 -1.85
C PRO A 50 -2.88 -0.09 -1.11
N LEU A 51 -1.96 0.86 -1.04
CA LEU A 51 -2.26 2.23 -0.68
C LEU A 51 -2.74 2.92 -1.97
N SER A 52 -3.89 2.46 -2.49
CA SER A 52 -4.40 2.90 -3.80
C SER A 52 -5.41 4.02 -3.69
N GLU A 53 -5.42 4.85 -4.75
CA GLU A 53 -6.35 5.95 -5.03
C GLU A 53 -7.83 5.54 -4.98
N GLU A 54 -8.16 4.25 -4.99
CA GLU A 54 -9.51 3.72 -4.77
C GLU A 54 -10.06 4.04 -3.37
N ALA A 55 -9.18 4.15 -2.35
CA ALA A 55 -9.54 4.69 -1.04
C ALA A 55 -9.78 6.22 -1.08
N LEU A 56 -9.14 6.91 -2.02
CA LEU A 56 -9.30 8.35 -2.26
C LEU A 56 -10.62 8.66 -3.01
N GLU A 57 -11.03 7.81 -3.95
CA GLU A 57 -12.31 7.93 -4.68
C GLU A 57 -13.52 7.68 -3.77
N LYS A 58 -13.47 6.65 -2.90
CA LYS A 58 -14.54 6.42 -1.89
C LYS A 58 -14.70 7.60 -0.93
N LEU A 59 -13.61 8.29 -0.58
CA LEU A 59 -13.67 9.51 0.22
C LEU A 59 -14.35 10.66 -0.54
N LYS A 60 -14.01 10.88 -1.81
CA LYS A 60 -14.67 11.89 -2.66
C LYS A 60 -16.16 11.66 -2.82
N GLU A 61 -16.58 10.42 -3.04
CA GLU A 61 -18.00 10.08 -3.25
C GLU A 61 -18.84 10.33 -1.97
N LEU A 62 -18.28 10.04 -0.78
CA LEU A 62 -18.93 10.35 0.51
C LEU A 62 -19.01 11.85 0.81
N GLU A 63 -18.02 12.65 0.40
CA GLU A 63 -18.05 14.11 0.56
C GLU A 63 -19.09 14.78 -0.35
N GLU A 64 -19.25 14.30 -1.58
CA GLU A 64 -20.30 14.75 -2.51
C GLU A 64 -21.72 14.43 -1.98
N LEU A 65 -21.89 13.23 -1.39
CA LEU A 65 -23.14 12.82 -0.74
C LEU A 65 -23.48 13.69 0.49
N LYS A 66 -22.50 14.01 1.35
CA LYS A 66 -22.72 14.90 2.52
C LYS A 66 -23.11 16.32 2.11
N LYS A 67 -22.56 16.84 1.00
CA LYS A 67 -22.92 18.18 0.48
C LYS A 67 -24.37 18.26 0.02
N LYS A 68 -24.93 17.17 -0.52
CA LYS A 68 -26.35 17.09 -0.90
C LYS A 68 -27.29 17.02 0.31
N PHE A 69 -26.90 16.34 1.39
CA PHE A 69 -27.74 16.22 2.58
C PHE A 69 -27.74 17.46 3.51
N ARG A 70 -26.78 18.39 3.36
CA ARG A 70 -26.72 19.63 4.16
C ARG A 70 -27.62 20.78 3.67
N ARG A 71 -28.42 20.56 2.63
CA ARG A 71 -29.26 21.58 1.98
C ARG A 71 -30.77 21.40 2.22
N GLN A 72 -31.18 20.52 3.14
CA GLN A 72 -32.58 20.38 3.55
C GLN A 72 -32.74 20.75 5.02
#